data_AF-A0A2U1S0C2-F1
#
_entry.id   AF-A0A2U1S0C2-F1
#
_cell.length_a   1.000
_cell.length_b   1.000
_cell.length_c   1.000
_cell.angle_alpha   90.00
_cell.angle_beta   90.00
_cell.angle_gamma   90.00
#
_symmetry.space_group_name_H-M   'P 1'
#
loop_
_entity.id
_entity.type
_entity.pdbx_description
1 polymer ?
#
loop_
_entity_poly.entity_id
_entity_poly.type
_entity_poly.pdbx_seq_one_letter_code
_entity_poly.pdbx_strand_id
1 'polypeptide(L)'
;MAKPQIGKSQTKKDAKQKATVERTEEQRAKPREPRTGQLGLYAVIAVILLVAGYWGYGKMTETHAWTAVPILPSPHVPPDIPHPPYNSDPPTSGPHAPGLARWGVYSDPVPKELQVHNLEDGGVVIQYSCQDCPDLVKKLTAIAERYDRTILAPYPGLDRKIALTAWGSIDKFDEFDETRIVTFIKYHIGIDHHGARG
;
A
#
# COMPACT_ATOMS: atom_id res chain seq x y z
N MET A 1 -62.87 -78.57 21.24
CA MET A 1 -62.21 -77.36 20.68
C MET A 1 -62.69 -76.19 21.54
N ALA A 2 -61.90 -75.33 22.18
CA ALA A 2 -60.66 -74.67 21.78
C ALA A 2 -59.83 -74.27 23.02
N LYS A 3 -58.49 -74.22 22.87
CA LYS A 3 -57.54 -73.74 23.89
C LYS A 3 -57.48 -72.20 23.92
N PRO A 4 -57.26 -71.54 25.07
CA PRO A 4 -57.23 -70.08 25.14
C PRO A 4 -55.89 -69.52 24.65
N GLN A 5 -55.95 -68.58 23.70
CA GLN A 5 -54.82 -67.85 23.09
C GLN A 5 -54.51 -66.50 23.79
N ILE A 6 -54.98 -66.28 25.03
CA ILE A 6 -55.02 -64.95 25.64
C ILE A 6 -53.67 -64.55 26.30
N GLY A 7 -52.85 -65.49 26.75
CA GLY A 7 -51.59 -65.20 27.47
C GLY A 7 -50.39 -64.76 26.59
N LYS A 8 -50.41 -65.03 25.28
CA LYS A 8 -49.27 -64.74 24.37
C LYS A 8 -49.25 -63.30 23.83
N SER A 9 -50.37 -62.59 23.91
CA SER A 9 -50.52 -61.24 23.36
C SER A 9 -50.02 -60.16 24.33
N GLN A 10 -50.31 -60.30 25.62
CA GLN A 10 -49.85 -59.37 26.66
C GLN A 10 -48.33 -59.46 26.86
N THR A 11 -47.79 -60.68 26.95
CA THR A 11 -46.34 -60.94 27.07
C THR A 11 -45.51 -60.35 25.93
N LYS A 12 -46.03 -60.32 24.69
CA LYS A 12 -45.37 -59.67 23.55
C LYS A 12 -45.40 -58.14 23.63
N LYS A 13 -46.48 -57.55 24.14
CA LYS A 13 -46.58 -56.10 24.33
C LYS A 13 -45.62 -55.63 25.42
N ASP A 14 -45.57 -56.35 26.53
CA ASP A 14 -44.70 -56.01 27.66
C ASP A 14 -43.22 -56.13 27.29
N ALA A 15 -42.84 -57.15 26.52
CA ALA A 15 -41.49 -57.31 25.98
C ALA A 15 -41.10 -56.17 25.01
N LYS A 16 -42.03 -55.74 24.15
CA LYS A 16 -41.80 -54.60 23.24
C LYS A 16 -41.68 -53.29 24.01
N GLN A 17 -42.46 -53.12 25.07
CA GLN A 17 -42.45 -51.92 25.90
C GLN A 17 -41.15 -51.83 26.71
N LYS A 18 -40.70 -52.94 27.32
CA LYS A 18 -39.37 -53.03 27.96
C LYS A 18 -38.23 -52.73 27.00
N ALA A 19 -38.20 -53.36 25.82
CA ALA A 19 -37.16 -53.11 24.83
C ALA A 19 -37.15 -51.65 24.33
N THR A 20 -38.31 -51.00 24.30
CA THR A 20 -38.41 -49.57 23.93
C THR A 20 -37.87 -48.68 25.05
N VAL A 21 -38.19 -49.00 26.30
CA VAL A 21 -37.69 -48.27 27.47
C VAL A 21 -36.18 -48.43 27.61
N GLU A 22 -35.66 -49.66 27.55
CA GLU A 22 -34.21 -49.94 27.59
C GLU A 22 -33.48 -49.24 26.45
N ARG A 23 -34.00 -49.28 25.22
CA ARG A 23 -33.38 -48.56 24.09
C ARG A 23 -33.40 -47.05 24.27
N THR A 24 -34.43 -46.52 24.93
CA THR A 24 -34.53 -45.08 25.23
C THR A 24 -33.57 -44.69 26.36
N GLU A 25 -33.41 -45.54 27.37
CA GLU A 25 -32.45 -45.34 28.46
C GLU A 25 -31.01 -45.48 27.98
N GLU A 26 -30.71 -46.45 27.13
CA GLU A 26 -29.40 -46.63 26.49
C GLU A 26 -29.05 -45.44 25.58
N GLN A 27 -30.04 -44.91 24.84
CA GLN A 27 -29.87 -43.68 24.07
C GLN A 27 -29.69 -42.42 24.93
N ARG A 28 -30.31 -42.36 26.12
CA ARG A 28 -30.09 -41.29 27.11
C ARG A 28 -28.74 -41.42 27.83
N ALA A 29 -28.24 -42.65 27.97
CA ALA A 29 -27.00 -42.98 28.65
C ALA A 29 -25.75 -42.80 27.76
N LYS A 30 -25.91 -42.71 26.43
CA LYS A 30 -24.79 -42.36 25.55
C LYS A 30 -24.33 -40.93 25.83
N PRO A 31 -23.05 -40.71 26.18
CA PRO A 31 -22.50 -39.38 26.34
C PRO A 31 -22.67 -38.61 25.03
N ARG A 32 -23.36 -37.48 25.07
CA ARG A 32 -23.34 -36.53 23.95
C ARG A 32 -21.94 -35.93 23.91
N GLU A 33 -21.11 -36.41 22.98
CA GLU A 33 -19.82 -35.79 22.65
C GLU A 33 -20.05 -34.27 22.48
N PRO A 34 -19.38 -33.42 23.28
CA PRO A 34 -19.56 -32.00 23.17
C PRO A 34 -19.04 -31.53 21.80
N ARG A 35 -19.86 -30.76 21.06
CA ARG A 35 -19.45 -30.08 19.80
C ARG A 35 -18.36 -29.01 20.00
N THR A 36 -17.63 -29.06 21.10
CA THR A 36 -16.60 -28.10 21.50
C THR A 36 -15.44 -28.03 20.50
N GLY A 37 -15.09 -29.14 19.85
CA GLY A 37 -14.04 -29.15 18.82
C GLY A 37 -14.36 -28.28 17.59
N GLN A 38 -15.63 -28.26 17.15
CA GLN A 38 -16.06 -27.44 16.02
C GLN A 38 -16.15 -25.96 16.39
N LEU A 39 -16.66 -25.64 17.59
CA LEU A 39 -16.66 -24.26 18.09
C LEU A 39 -15.24 -23.70 18.24
N GLY A 40 -14.29 -24.50 18.74
CA GLY A 40 -12.89 -24.12 18.81
C GLY A 40 -12.28 -23.81 17.44
N LEU A 41 -12.55 -24.66 16.44
CA LEU A 41 -12.09 -24.44 15.07
C LEU A 41 -12.66 -23.16 14.45
N TYR A 42 -13.96 -22.91 14.60
CA TYR A 42 -14.60 -21.68 14.10
C TYR A 42 -14.06 -20.43 14.80
N ALA A 43 -13.79 -20.50 16.10
CA ALA A 43 -13.17 -19.40 16.84
C ALA A 43 -11.76 -19.08 16.30
N VAL A 44 -10.95 -20.11 16.03
CA VAL A 44 -9.60 -19.93 15.44
C VAL A 44 -9.68 -19.32 14.04
N ILE A 45 -10.57 -19.81 13.18
CA ILE A 45 -10.77 -19.25 11.83
C ILE A 45 -11.23 -17.80 11.91
N ALA A 46 -12.17 -17.48 12.79
CA ALA A 46 -12.65 -16.11 12.98
C ALA A 46 -11.51 -15.18 13.43
N VAL A 47 -10.65 -15.62 14.35
CA VAL A 47 -9.47 -14.85 14.77
C VAL A 47 -8.51 -14.63 13.61
N ILE A 48 -8.22 -15.66 12.81
CA ILE A 48 -7.34 -15.52 11.63
C ILE A 48 -7.91 -14.51 10.64
N LEU A 49 -9.21 -14.58 10.34
CA LEU A 49 -9.87 -13.64 9.44
C LEU A 49 -9.89 -12.21 9.98
N LEU A 50 -10.08 -12.03 11.30
CA LEU A 50 -10.01 -10.71 11.94
C LEU A 50 -8.59 -10.14 11.90
N VAL A 51 -7.56 -10.95 12.14
CA VAL A 51 -6.16 -10.53 12.07
C VAL A 51 -5.78 -10.18 10.62
N ALA A 52 -6.14 -11.03 9.66
CA ALA A 52 -5.91 -10.75 8.24
C ALA A 52 -6.68 -9.51 7.77
N GLY A 53 -7.93 -9.35 8.22
CA GLY A 53 -8.75 -8.16 7.95
C GLY A 53 -8.15 -6.90 8.55
N TYR A 54 -7.64 -6.95 9.78
CA TYR A 54 -6.96 -5.83 10.44
C TYR A 54 -5.68 -5.42 9.70
N TRP A 55 -4.84 -6.38 9.33
CA TRP A 55 -3.63 -6.13 8.53
C TRP A 55 -3.96 -5.58 7.13
N GLY A 56 -4.94 -6.16 6.45
CA GLY A 56 -5.40 -5.70 5.14
C GLY A 56 -6.01 -4.29 5.19
N TYR A 57 -6.79 -4.00 6.23
CA TYR A 57 -7.36 -2.68 6.47
C TYR A 57 -6.26 -1.62 6.70
N GLY A 58 -5.26 -1.92 7.53
CA GLY A 58 -4.12 -1.01 7.75
C GLY A 58 -3.36 -0.68 6.48
N LYS A 59 -3.21 -1.66 5.56
CA LYS A 59 -2.62 -1.43 4.23
C LYS A 59 -3.51 -0.61 3.30
N MET A 60 -4.83 -0.77 3.37
CA MET A 60 -5.76 0.02 2.57
C MET A 60 -5.88 1.47 3.05
N THR A 61 -5.60 1.74 4.33
CA THR A 61 -5.63 3.09 4.91
C THR A 61 -4.26 3.77 4.96
N GLU A 62 -3.21 3.21 4.34
CA GLU A 62 -1.91 3.90 4.21
C GLU A 62 -2.09 5.16 3.36
N THR A 63 -2.42 6.28 4.00
CA THR A 63 -2.41 7.59 3.35
C THR A 63 -0.98 7.89 2.94
N HIS A 64 -0.80 8.16 1.66
CA HIS A 64 0.51 8.49 1.12
C HIS A 64 0.94 9.86 1.67
N ALA A 65 2.22 10.00 2.04
CA ALA A 65 2.70 11.18 2.77
C ALA A 65 2.91 12.43 1.89
N TRP A 66 2.71 12.30 0.58
CA TRP A 66 2.92 13.36 -0.39
C TRP A 66 1.65 14.16 -0.69
N THR A 67 1.85 15.41 -1.10
CA THR A 67 0.80 16.36 -1.45
C THR A 67 0.62 16.43 -2.96
N ALA A 68 -0.61 16.34 -3.43
CA ALA A 68 -0.96 16.65 -4.82
C ALA A 68 -0.92 18.16 -5.05
N VAL A 69 -0.24 18.58 -6.10
CA VAL A 69 -0.13 19.99 -6.54
C VAL A 69 -0.94 20.16 -7.83
N PRO A 70 -1.78 21.20 -7.95
CA PRO A 70 -2.49 21.48 -9.19
C PRO A 70 -1.53 21.58 -10.39
N ILE A 71 -1.81 20.85 -11.48
CA ILE A 71 -0.97 20.86 -12.68
C ILE A 71 -1.12 22.21 -13.39
N LEU A 72 0.01 22.87 -13.65
CA LEU A 72 0.07 24.10 -14.43
C LEU A 72 0.12 23.81 -15.94
N PRO A 73 -0.29 24.77 -16.81
CA PRO A 73 -0.02 24.70 -18.23
C PRO A 73 1.48 24.50 -18.49
N SER A 74 1.82 23.61 -19.43
CA SER A 74 3.21 23.17 -19.63
C SER A 74 3.73 23.40 -21.05
N PRO A 75 3.93 24.67 -21.46
CA PRO A 75 4.60 24.97 -22.71
C PRO A 75 6.11 24.77 -22.60
N HIS A 76 6.74 24.29 -23.67
CA HIS A 76 8.18 24.43 -23.83
C HIS A 76 8.55 25.91 -23.96
N VAL A 77 9.48 26.37 -23.12
CA VAL A 77 10.05 27.71 -23.16
C VAL A 77 11.55 27.62 -23.40
N PRO A 78 12.17 28.54 -24.17
CA PRO A 78 13.62 28.57 -24.27
C PRO A 78 14.27 28.75 -22.89
N PRO A 79 15.46 28.17 -22.66
CA PRO A 79 16.22 28.44 -21.44
C PRO A 79 16.41 29.95 -21.23
N ASP A 80 16.47 30.37 -19.97
CA ASP A 80 16.74 31.75 -19.54
C ASP A 80 15.69 32.81 -19.95
N ILE A 81 14.52 32.39 -20.46
CA ILE A 81 13.39 33.28 -20.72
C ILE A 81 12.43 33.30 -19.52
N PRO A 82 12.05 34.49 -19.02
CA PRO A 82 11.07 34.58 -17.95
C PRO A 82 9.74 33.93 -18.34
N HIS A 83 9.18 33.14 -17.43
CA HIS A 83 7.87 32.53 -17.54
C HIS A 83 7.04 32.81 -16.28
N PRO A 84 5.71 32.58 -16.31
CA PRO A 84 4.89 32.68 -15.11
C PRO A 84 5.43 31.79 -13.97
N PRO A 85 5.33 32.22 -12.71
CA PRO A 85 5.88 31.47 -11.59
C PRO A 85 5.23 30.09 -11.42
N TYR A 86 6.02 29.13 -10.93
CA TYR A 86 5.52 27.83 -10.48
C TYR A 86 4.63 27.96 -9.24
N ASN A 87 3.72 27.01 -9.04
CA ASN A 87 2.81 26.96 -7.90
C ASN A 87 3.29 26.02 -6.77
N SER A 88 4.47 25.44 -6.93
CA SER A 88 5.20 24.64 -5.95
C SER A 88 6.68 24.97 -6.01
N ASP A 89 7.38 24.74 -4.90
CA ASP A 89 8.82 24.89 -4.81
C ASP A 89 9.37 23.75 -3.95
N PRO A 90 10.17 22.82 -4.49
CA PRO A 90 10.59 22.70 -5.88
C PRO A 90 9.43 22.46 -6.85
N PRO A 91 9.56 22.85 -8.13
CA PRO A 91 8.44 22.81 -9.07
C PRO A 91 8.07 21.39 -9.46
N THR A 92 6.77 21.15 -9.62
CA THR A 92 6.20 19.82 -9.97
C THR A 92 5.51 19.80 -11.33
N SER A 93 5.28 20.96 -11.95
CA SER A 93 4.70 21.10 -13.30
C SER A 93 4.86 22.55 -13.77
N GLY A 94 4.58 22.83 -15.04
CA GLY A 94 4.54 24.19 -15.59
C GLY A 94 5.43 24.38 -16.82
N PRO A 95 5.71 25.63 -17.22
CA PRO A 95 6.64 25.95 -18.30
C PRO A 95 8.03 25.36 -18.02
N HIS A 96 8.66 24.78 -19.04
CA HIS A 96 9.92 24.09 -18.86
C HIS A 96 10.76 24.08 -20.15
N ALA A 97 12.04 23.74 -20.03
CA ALA A 97 12.97 23.79 -21.15
C ALA A 97 12.72 22.61 -22.11
N PRO A 98 12.90 22.75 -23.44
CA PRO A 98 12.69 21.64 -24.39
C PRO A 98 13.72 20.51 -24.26
N GLY A 99 14.78 20.69 -23.48
CA GLY A 99 15.77 19.67 -23.18
C GLY A 99 15.56 19.07 -21.79
N LEU A 100 16.13 17.88 -21.58
CA LEU A 100 16.16 17.19 -20.30
C LEU A 100 17.49 17.46 -19.59
N ALA A 101 17.46 17.47 -18.26
CA ALA A 101 18.67 17.19 -17.49
C ALA A 101 19.05 15.71 -17.69
N ARG A 102 20.35 15.41 -17.60
CA ARG A 102 20.81 14.01 -17.59
C ARG A 102 20.25 13.31 -16.35
N TRP A 103 19.82 12.08 -16.49
CA TRP A 103 19.48 11.25 -15.33
C TRP A 103 20.73 10.97 -14.49
N GLY A 104 20.56 10.91 -13.17
CA GLY A 104 21.62 10.56 -12.23
C GLY A 104 21.88 11.60 -11.14
N VAL A 105 23.09 11.54 -10.58
CA VAL A 105 23.49 12.30 -9.39
C VAL A 105 24.29 13.54 -9.78
N TYR A 106 23.96 14.65 -9.15
CA TYR A 106 24.57 15.95 -9.38
C TYR A 106 25.24 16.51 -8.12
N SER A 107 26.41 17.11 -8.30
CA SER A 107 27.09 17.91 -7.27
C SER A 107 26.53 19.33 -7.14
N ASP A 108 25.89 19.81 -8.20
CA ASP A 108 25.42 21.19 -8.34
C ASP A 108 23.90 21.23 -8.55
N PRO A 109 23.22 22.32 -8.17
CA PRO A 109 21.79 22.45 -8.41
C PRO A 109 21.45 22.34 -9.88
N VAL A 110 20.43 21.56 -10.20
CA VAL A 110 19.90 21.47 -11.57
C VAL A 110 18.93 22.65 -11.80
N PRO A 111 18.93 23.28 -12.99
CA PRO A 111 17.92 24.28 -13.34
C PRO A 111 16.48 23.75 -13.19
N LYS A 112 15.56 24.62 -12.75
CA LYS A 112 14.17 24.23 -12.46
C LYS A 112 13.47 23.74 -13.73
N GLU A 113 13.67 24.46 -14.83
CA GLU A 113 13.05 24.23 -16.12
C GLU A 113 13.52 22.91 -16.75
N LEU A 114 14.75 22.47 -16.49
CA LEU A 114 15.21 21.15 -16.94
C LEU A 114 14.58 20.04 -16.11
N GLN A 115 14.54 20.21 -14.79
CA GLN A 115 13.93 19.23 -13.87
C GLN A 115 12.45 19.02 -14.18
N VAL A 116 11.69 20.09 -14.44
CA VAL A 116 10.26 19.98 -14.75
C VAL A 116 10.02 19.14 -16.01
N HIS A 117 10.86 19.23 -17.04
CA HIS A 117 10.77 18.34 -18.20
C HIS A 117 11.03 16.88 -17.80
N ASN A 118 12.07 16.62 -16.99
CA ASN A 118 12.30 15.28 -16.47
C ASN A 118 11.08 14.74 -15.69
N LEU A 119 10.36 15.58 -14.95
CA LEU A 119 9.14 15.18 -14.25
C LEU A 119 7.99 14.87 -15.24
N GLU A 120 7.83 15.67 -16.30
CA GLU A 120 6.85 15.39 -17.36
C GLU A 120 7.11 14.03 -18.02
N ASP A 121 8.39 13.70 -18.23
CA ASP A 121 8.90 12.42 -18.75
C ASP A 121 8.82 11.26 -17.74
N GLY A 122 8.04 11.39 -16.67
CA GLY A 122 7.85 10.36 -15.65
C GLY A 122 9.07 10.16 -14.75
N GLY A 123 9.92 11.17 -14.63
CA GLY A 123 11.05 11.18 -13.72
C GLY A 123 10.67 11.49 -12.28
N VAL A 124 11.56 11.13 -11.36
CA VAL A 124 11.49 11.53 -9.95
C VAL A 124 12.75 12.28 -9.57
N VAL A 125 12.60 13.48 -9.04
CA VAL A 125 13.71 14.30 -8.57
C VAL A 125 13.78 14.22 -7.05
N ILE A 126 14.96 13.90 -6.54
CA ILE A 126 15.31 13.84 -5.13
C ILE A 126 16.20 15.05 -4.84
N GLN A 127 15.71 15.97 -4.04
CA GLN A 127 16.41 17.19 -3.68
C GLN A 127 16.74 17.19 -2.19
N TYR A 128 17.89 17.77 -1.85
CA TYR A 128 18.29 17.94 -0.46
C TYR A 128 18.86 19.32 -0.20
N SER A 129 18.66 19.80 1.03
CA SER A 129 19.29 21.02 1.54
C SER A 129 19.87 20.73 2.91
N CYS A 130 21.19 20.55 2.94
CA CYS A 130 21.93 20.44 4.17
C CYS A 130 23.38 20.85 3.96
N GLN A 131 23.94 21.50 4.97
CA GLN A 131 25.36 21.75 5.09
C GLN A 131 26.03 20.49 5.69
N ASP A 132 27.16 20.07 5.14
CA ASP A 132 28.02 19.00 5.66
C ASP A 132 27.28 17.70 6.05
N CYS A 133 26.50 17.15 5.13
CA CYS A 133 25.69 15.95 5.33
C CYS A 133 26.09 14.76 4.43
N PRO A 134 27.37 14.35 4.38
CA PRO A 134 27.86 13.33 3.45
C PRO A 134 27.14 11.98 3.62
N ASP A 135 26.77 11.62 4.85
CA ASP A 135 26.04 10.37 5.11
C ASP A 135 24.63 10.37 4.51
N LEU A 136 23.94 11.52 4.54
CA LEU A 136 22.63 11.64 3.91
C LEU A 136 22.77 11.54 2.39
N VAL A 137 23.68 12.31 1.80
CA VAL A 137 23.92 12.32 0.35
C VAL A 137 24.30 10.93 -0.15
N LYS A 138 25.16 10.21 0.60
CA LYS A 138 25.53 8.83 0.28
C LYS A 138 24.32 7.88 0.29
N LYS A 139 23.44 7.98 1.30
CA LYS A 139 22.22 7.18 1.36
C LYS A 139 21.28 7.51 0.20
N LEU A 140 21.02 8.79 -0.06
CA LEU A 140 20.16 9.21 -1.19
C LEU A 140 20.74 8.76 -2.53
N THR A 141 22.06 8.85 -2.72
CA THR A 141 22.77 8.38 -3.92
C THR A 141 22.53 6.89 -4.15
N ALA A 142 22.72 6.07 -3.11
CA ALA A 142 22.49 4.64 -3.18
C ALA A 142 21.02 4.29 -3.50
N ILE A 143 20.05 5.17 -3.17
CA ILE A 143 18.66 5.00 -3.58
C ILE A 143 18.46 5.39 -5.05
N ALA A 144 18.94 6.56 -5.46
CA ALA A 144 18.76 7.12 -6.80
C ALA A 144 19.32 6.18 -7.87
N GLU A 145 20.52 5.65 -7.66
CA GLU A 145 21.20 4.75 -8.61
C GLU A 145 20.47 3.42 -8.87
N ARG A 146 19.43 3.09 -8.08
CA ARG A 146 18.58 1.91 -8.33
C ARG A 146 17.61 2.10 -9.50
N TYR A 147 17.45 3.33 -9.99
CA TYR A 147 16.41 3.73 -10.93
C TYR A 147 17.00 4.56 -12.08
N ASP A 148 16.53 4.31 -13.30
CA ASP A 148 17.02 4.93 -14.54
C ASP A 148 16.45 6.33 -14.82
N ARG A 149 15.31 6.68 -14.20
CA ARG A 149 14.63 7.98 -14.34
C ARG A 149 14.61 8.79 -13.04
N THR A 150 15.75 8.84 -12.36
CA THR A 150 15.90 9.68 -11.17
C THR A 150 16.96 10.75 -11.33
N ILE A 151 16.76 11.87 -10.65
CA ILE A 151 17.76 12.90 -10.45
C ILE A 151 17.98 13.06 -8.95
N LEU A 152 19.22 13.12 -8.52
CA LEU A 152 19.58 13.55 -7.17
C LEU A 152 20.42 14.83 -7.27
N ALA A 153 19.97 15.92 -6.64
CA ALA A 153 20.69 17.19 -6.69
C ALA A 153 20.51 18.01 -5.41
N PRO A 154 21.49 18.86 -5.04
CA PRO A 154 21.29 19.84 -3.98
C PRO A 154 20.27 20.91 -4.42
N TYR A 155 19.49 21.43 -3.47
CA TYR A 155 18.52 22.49 -3.69
C TYR A 155 18.66 23.60 -2.64
N PRO A 156 19.45 24.64 -2.92
CA PRO A 156 19.62 25.76 -2.01
C PRO A 156 18.29 26.46 -1.72
N GLY A 157 18.00 26.71 -0.44
CA GLY A 157 16.76 27.36 -0.02
C GLY A 157 15.56 26.42 0.14
N LEU A 158 15.75 25.10 0.04
CA LEU A 158 14.69 24.15 0.40
C LEU A 158 14.28 24.33 1.87
N ASP A 159 12.98 24.37 2.11
CA ASP A 159 12.35 24.59 3.42
C ASP A 159 12.43 23.37 4.35
N ARG A 160 12.74 22.20 3.81
CA ARG A 160 12.97 20.94 4.53
C ARG A 160 14.29 20.32 4.10
N LYS A 161 14.77 19.31 4.82
CA LYS A 161 16.05 18.66 4.50
C LYS A 161 16.02 17.87 3.19
N ILE A 162 14.89 17.23 2.89
CA ILE A 162 14.68 16.36 1.73
C ILE A 162 13.35 16.74 1.06
N ALA A 163 13.35 16.80 -0.27
CA ALA A 163 12.14 16.89 -1.08
C ALA A 163 12.18 15.85 -2.20
N LEU A 164 11.02 15.25 -2.47
CA LEU A 164 10.77 14.36 -3.59
C LEU A 164 9.73 15.02 -4.47
N THR A 165 10.03 15.17 -5.75
CA THR A 165 9.08 15.71 -6.73
C THR A 165 8.87 14.72 -7.87
N ALA A 166 7.61 14.62 -8.26
CA ALA A 166 7.12 13.97 -9.46
C ALA A 166 6.09 14.91 -10.11
N TRP A 167 5.63 14.58 -11.32
CA TRP A 167 4.63 15.41 -11.99
C TRP A 167 3.38 15.61 -11.11
N GLY A 168 3.08 16.87 -10.77
CA GLY A 168 1.94 17.22 -9.92
C GLY A 168 2.00 16.69 -8.48
N SER A 169 3.15 16.24 -7.98
CA SER A 169 3.26 15.61 -6.65
C SER A 169 4.54 16.01 -5.93
N ILE A 170 4.43 16.33 -4.64
CA ILE A 170 5.56 16.72 -3.81
C ILE A 170 5.51 16.10 -2.42
N ASP A 171 6.65 15.59 -1.95
CA ASP A 171 6.84 15.14 -0.58
C ASP A 171 8.04 15.87 0.04
N LYS A 172 7.88 16.47 1.23
CA LYS A 172 8.98 17.16 1.92
C LYS A 172 9.07 16.75 3.38
N PHE A 173 10.29 16.46 3.85
CA PHE A 173 10.53 15.97 5.20
C PHE A 173 11.99 16.18 5.63
N ASP A 174 12.26 16.08 6.93
CA ASP A 174 13.61 16.31 7.47
C ASP A 174 14.41 15.03 7.66
N GLU A 175 13.75 13.98 8.14
CA GLU A 175 14.42 12.73 8.54
C GLU A 175 14.49 11.75 7.38
N PHE A 176 15.66 11.14 7.19
CA PHE A 176 15.84 10.12 6.17
C PHE A 176 14.95 8.91 6.45
N ASP A 177 14.10 8.58 5.49
CA ASP A 177 13.24 7.41 5.50
C ASP A 177 13.31 6.72 4.14
N GLU A 178 14.08 5.63 4.06
CA GLU A 178 14.24 4.88 2.82
C GLU A 178 12.91 4.32 2.31
N THR A 179 12.04 3.84 3.20
CA THR A 179 10.75 3.24 2.81
C THR A 179 9.87 4.27 2.15
N ARG A 180 9.78 5.47 2.74
CA ARG A 180 9.03 6.61 2.19
C ARG A 180 9.56 7.01 0.82
N ILE A 181 10.87 7.18 0.68
CA ILE A 181 11.52 7.58 -0.58
C ILE A 181 11.27 6.54 -1.67
N VAL A 182 11.52 5.27 -1.38
CA VAL A 182 11.31 4.17 -2.34
C VAL A 182 9.84 4.05 -2.76
N THR A 183 8.92 4.24 -1.81
CA THR A 183 7.48 4.19 -2.10
C THR A 183 7.07 5.32 -3.02
N PHE A 184 7.54 6.54 -2.76
CA PHE A 184 7.29 7.69 -3.64
C PHE A 184 7.85 7.45 -5.05
N ILE A 185 9.11 6.98 -5.16
CA ILE A 185 9.72 6.70 -6.47
C ILE A 185 8.91 5.67 -7.23
N LYS A 186 8.63 4.51 -6.63
CA LYS A 186 7.90 3.42 -7.29
C LYS A 186 6.48 3.81 -7.72
N TYR A 187 5.84 4.71 -6.97
CA TYR A 187 4.50 5.17 -7.30
C TYR A 187 4.47 6.06 -8.54
N HIS A 188 5.50 6.89 -8.76
CA HIS A 188 5.48 7.92 -9.79
C HIS A 188 6.38 7.64 -11.00
N ILE A 189 7.43 6.84 -10.85
CA ILE A 189 8.42 6.64 -11.91
C ILE A 189 7.82 5.97 -13.14
N GLY A 190 8.14 6.50 -14.33
CA GLY A 190 7.71 5.98 -15.62
C GLY A 190 6.28 6.37 -16.05
N ILE A 191 5.57 7.19 -15.27
CA ILE A 191 4.29 7.76 -15.69
C ILE A 191 4.58 8.95 -16.61
N ASP A 192 4.53 8.72 -17.92
CA ASP A 192 4.71 9.77 -18.94
C ASP A 192 3.48 10.68 -19.01
N HIS A 193 3.70 11.99 -18.97
CA HIS A 193 2.69 13.03 -18.99
C HIS A 193 2.63 13.83 -20.28
N HIS A 194 3.45 13.49 -21.28
CA HIS A 194 3.14 13.87 -22.63
C HIS A 194 1.78 13.28 -23.00
N GLY A 195 0.83 14.15 -23.38
CA GLY A 195 -0.50 13.71 -23.80
C GLY A 195 -0.37 12.52 -24.76
N ALA A 196 -1.20 11.48 -24.57
CA ALA A 196 -1.15 10.27 -25.39
C ALA A 196 -0.94 10.68 -26.84
N ARG A 197 0.19 10.29 -27.43
CA ARG A 197 0.50 10.59 -28.83
C ARG A 197 -0.62 9.94 -29.66
N GLY A 198 -1.63 10.75 -29.99
CA GLY A 198 -2.73 10.39 -30.89
C GLY A 198 -2.26 10.42 -32.33
#